data_AF-A0A318E2L4-F1
#
_entry.id   AF-A0A318E2L4-F1
#
_cell.length_a   1.000
_cell.length_b   1.000
_cell.length_c   1.000
_cell.angle_alpha   90.00
_cell.angle_beta   90.00
_cell.angle_gamma   90.00
#
_symmetry.space_group_name_H-M   'P 1'
#
loop_
_entity.id
_entity.type
_entity.pdbx_description
1 polymer ?
#
loop_
_entity_poly.entity_id
_entity_poly.type
_entity_poly.pdbx_seq_one_letter_code
_entity_poly.pdbx_strand_id
1 'polypeptide(L)'
;MNVTTCLPAMGSHAQLAQGVETHETLLASVLLSRPHGGARLRGLLLSETESGEFLLRLCEGADDAWMIWIDQRRARSQFGRAYAEALTSSWLDRMEADGWRVTWQARREGLPSRLPVAA
;
A
#
# COMPACT_ATOMS: atom_id res chain seq x y z
N MET A 1 26.25 2.26 12.60
CA MET A 1 25.15 2.29 13.59
C MET A 1 23.89 1.87 12.86
N ASN A 2 23.35 0.69 13.17
CA ASN A 2 22.06 0.25 12.60
C ASN A 2 20.97 1.00 13.34
N VAL A 3 20.47 2.09 12.76
CA VAL A 3 19.21 2.69 13.23
C VAL A 3 18.13 1.73 12.77
N THR A 4 17.54 0.98 13.70
CA THR A 4 16.31 0.25 13.43
C THR A 4 15.26 1.30 13.09
N THR A 5 15.03 1.54 11.81
CA THR A 5 14.12 2.56 11.33
C THR A 5 12.69 2.09 11.54
N CYS A 6 12.08 2.59 12.62
CA CYS A 6 10.71 2.28 12.97
C CYS A 6 9.77 3.23 12.22
N LEU A 7 8.89 2.66 11.40
CA LEU A 7 7.76 3.41 10.85
C LEU A 7 6.91 3.98 12.01
N PRO A 8 6.25 5.13 11.81
CA PRO A 8 5.29 5.64 12.80
C PRO A 8 4.22 4.57 13.06
N ALA A 9 3.96 4.27 14.34
CA ALA A 9 2.97 3.24 14.70
C ALA A 9 1.53 3.63 14.32
N MET A 10 1.27 4.94 14.32
CA MET A 10 -0.02 5.54 13.98
C MET A 10 0.18 6.93 13.38
N GLY A 11 -0.84 7.43 12.69
CA GLY A 11 -0.88 8.78 12.14
C GLY A 11 -1.89 8.88 11.01
N SER A 12 -1.90 10.01 10.31
CA SER A 12 -2.73 10.14 9.13
C SER A 12 -2.26 9.26 7.99
N HIS A 13 -3.14 8.97 7.03
CA HIS A 13 -2.74 8.22 5.83
C HIS A 13 -1.49 8.81 5.15
N ALA A 14 -1.46 10.15 5.03
CA ALA A 14 -0.33 10.87 4.44
C ALA A 14 0.94 10.76 5.29
N GLN A 15 0.84 10.86 6.63
CA GLN A 15 1.99 10.70 7.52
C GLN A 15 2.56 9.28 7.47
N LEU A 16 1.69 8.28 7.43
CA LEU A 16 2.10 6.88 7.30
C LEU A 16 2.79 6.63 5.95
N ALA A 17 2.25 7.15 4.85
CA ALA A 17 2.86 7.08 3.53
C ALA A 17 4.23 7.78 3.48
N GLN A 18 4.33 9.00 4.04
CA GLN A 18 5.59 9.74 4.15
C GLN A 18 6.63 9.00 5.00
N GLY A 19 6.20 8.35 6.07
CA GLY A 19 7.06 7.50 6.89
C GLY A 19 7.65 6.33 6.09
N VAL A 20 6.88 5.76 5.16
CA VAL A 20 7.37 4.74 4.22
C VAL A 20 8.35 5.36 3.22
N GLU A 21 8.01 6.49 2.59
CA GLU A 21 8.87 7.18 1.61
C GLU A 21 10.24 7.60 2.16
N THR A 22 10.31 7.86 3.47
CA THR A 22 11.57 8.24 4.14
C THR A 22 12.59 7.08 4.18
N HIS A 23 12.12 5.84 4.06
CA HIS A 23 12.95 4.63 4.26
C HIS A 23 12.92 3.66 3.07
N GLU A 24 11.92 3.79 2.21
CA GLU A 24 11.61 2.87 1.12
C GLU A 24 11.10 3.66 -0.08
N THR A 25 11.18 3.06 -1.26
CA THR A 25 10.55 3.62 -2.46
C THR A 25 9.06 3.28 -2.46
N LEU A 26 8.21 4.26 -2.15
CA LEU A 26 6.76 4.10 -2.30
C LEU A 26 6.39 4.02 -3.78
N LEU A 27 5.66 2.96 -4.15
CA LEU A 27 5.24 2.65 -5.52
C LEU A 27 3.77 2.95 -5.74
N ALA A 28 2.93 2.62 -4.77
CA ALA A 28 1.50 2.90 -4.80
C ALA A 28 0.97 3.23 -3.40
N SER A 29 -0.01 4.12 -3.36
CA SER A 29 -0.75 4.51 -2.17
C SER A 29 -2.23 4.61 -2.53
N VAL A 30 -3.07 3.87 -1.82
CA VAL A 30 -4.51 3.79 -2.11
C VAL A 30 -5.28 3.99 -0.80
N LEU A 31 -6.27 4.88 -0.83
CA LEU A 31 -7.20 5.09 0.26
C LEU A 31 -8.57 4.55 -0.14
N LEU A 32 -9.15 3.74 0.73
CA LEU A 32 -10.47 3.16 0.57
C LEU A 32 -11.39 3.63 1.69
N SER A 33 -12.67 3.79 1.39
CA SER A 33 -13.72 4.03 2.38
C SER A 33 -14.80 2.95 2.32
N ARG A 34 -15.42 2.67 3.47
CA ARG A 34 -16.62 1.83 3.56
C ARG A 34 -17.73 2.64 4.24
N PRO A 35 -18.91 2.80 3.61
CA PRO A 35 -20.03 3.55 4.19
C PRO A 35 -20.88 2.73 5.18
N HIS A 36 -20.74 1.40 5.21
CA HIS A 36 -21.58 0.53 6.03
C HIS A 36 -20.97 0.29 7.42
N GLY A 37 -21.72 0.62 8.49
CA GLY A 37 -21.30 0.40 9.89
C GLY A 37 -20.49 1.55 10.54
N GLY A 38 -20.56 2.75 9.96
CA GLY A 38 -19.75 3.92 10.32
C GLY A 38 -18.71 4.22 9.25
N ALA A 39 -18.30 5.49 9.11
CA ALA A 39 -17.20 5.83 8.21
C ALA A 39 -15.93 5.09 8.68
N ARG A 40 -15.36 4.28 7.81
CA ARG A 40 -14.06 3.66 8.01
C ARG A 40 -13.19 3.91 6.81
N LEU A 41 -11.91 4.14 7.08
CA LEU A 41 -10.88 4.29 6.08
C LEU A 41 -9.87 3.16 6.19
N ARG A 42 -9.39 2.71 5.04
CA ARG A 42 -8.31 1.74 4.93
C ARG A 42 -7.30 2.22 3.90
N GLY A 43 -6.04 2.21 4.28
CA GLY A 43 -4.92 2.53 3.40
C GLY A 43 -4.24 1.25 2.96
N LEU A 44 -3.87 1.18 1.68
CA LEU A 44 -3.03 0.14 1.11
C LEU A 44 -1.81 0.79 0.48
N LEU A 45 -0.62 0.40 0.95
CA LEU A 45 0.65 0.94 0.46
C LEU A 45 1.50 -0.19 -0.11
N LEU A 46 2.05 0.02 -1.30
CA LEU A 46 3.07 -0.83 -1.90
C LEU A 46 4.38 -0.07 -1.97
N SER A 47 5.45 -0.65 -1.44
CA SER A 47 6.78 -0.06 -1.46
C SER A 47 7.86 -1.10 -1.77
N GLU A 48 9.04 -0.60 -2.13
CA GLU A 48 10.25 -1.37 -2.41
C GLU A 48 11.38 -0.92 -1.48
N THR A 49 11.98 -1.87 -0.76
CA THR A 49 13.13 -1.61 0.11
C THR A 49 14.40 -1.41 -0.72
N GLU A 50 15.46 -0.87 -0.10
CA GLU A 50 16.78 -0.77 -0.74
C GLU A 50 17.35 -2.14 -1.18
N SER A 51 16.96 -3.23 -0.50
CA SER A 51 17.32 -4.60 -0.86
C SER A 51 16.49 -5.19 -2.02
N GLY A 52 15.56 -4.43 -2.58
CA GLY A 52 14.65 -4.88 -3.64
C GLY A 52 13.52 -5.80 -3.14
N GLU A 53 13.26 -5.86 -1.82
CA GLU A 53 12.08 -6.55 -1.30
C GLU A 53 10.84 -5.66 -1.48
N PHE A 54 9.75 -6.24 -1.98
CA PHE A 54 8.48 -5.54 -2.07
C PHE A 54 7.63 -5.78 -0.83
N LEU A 55 7.07 -4.70 -0.27
CA LEU A 55 6.27 -4.69 0.94
C LEU A 55 4.87 -4.14 0.64
N LEU A 56 3.86 -4.92 0.99
CA LEU A 56 2.46 -4.51 0.95
C LEU A 56 1.99 -4.27 2.40
N ARG A 57 1.52 -3.06 2.69
CA ARG A 57 1.07 -2.67 4.02
C ARG A 57 -0.38 -2.21 4.00
N LEU A 58 -1.08 -2.54 5.07
CA LEU A 58 -2.44 -2.10 5.31
C LEU A 58 -2.51 -1.29 6.60
N CYS A 59 -3.20 -0.17 6.55
CA CYS A 59 -3.59 0.59 7.73
C CYS A 59 -5.10 0.84 7.75
N GLU A 60 -5.68 1.02 8.94
CA GLU A 60 -7.11 1.28 9.11
C GLU A 60 -7.32 2.35 10.19
N GLY A 61 -8.39 3.14 10.01
CA GLY A 61 -8.85 4.14 10.95
C GLY A 61 -10.35 4.40 10.80
N ALA A 62 -10.96 5.02 11.81
CA ALA A 62 -12.32 5.55 11.67
C ALA A 62 -12.34 6.78 10.74
N ASP A 63 -11.26 7.56 10.76
CA ASP A 63 -11.01 8.70 9.90
C ASP A 63 -9.56 8.70 9.41
N ASP A 64 -9.18 9.74 8.67
CA ASP A 64 -7.85 9.87 8.08
C ASP A 64 -6.83 10.48 9.04
N ALA A 65 -7.24 10.96 10.21
CA ALA A 65 -6.36 11.57 11.20
C ALA A 65 -5.66 10.50 12.04
N TRP A 66 -6.37 9.39 12.30
CA TRP A 66 -5.87 8.32 13.16
C TRP A 66 -6.00 6.95 12.50
N MET A 67 -4.97 6.57 11.75
CA MET A 67 -4.81 5.24 11.18
C MET A 67 -3.70 4.48 11.89
N ILE A 68 -3.86 3.15 12.00
CA ILE A 68 -2.86 2.23 12.55
C ILE A 68 -2.54 1.14 11.54
N TRP A 69 -1.32 0.60 11.57
CA TRP A 69 -0.98 -0.58 10.77
C TRP A 69 -1.74 -1.82 11.26
N ILE A 70 -2.31 -2.57 10.33
CA ILE A 70 -3.10 -3.78 10.64
C ILE A 70 -2.55 -5.04 9.96
N ASP A 71 -1.81 -4.90 8.86
CA ASP A 71 -1.15 -6.02 8.19
C ASP A 71 0.10 -5.52 7.43
N GLN A 72 1.09 -6.39 7.30
CA GLN A 72 2.26 -6.18 6.47
C GLN A 72 2.67 -7.51 5.85
N ARG A 73 2.83 -7.54 4.52
CA ARG A 73 3.23 -8.72 3.78
C ARG A 73 4.44 -8.44 2.91
N ARG A 74 5.39 -9.36 2.95
CA ARG A 74 6.54 -9.41 2.05
C ARG A 74 6.17 -10.18 0.79
N ALA A 75 6.25 -9.55 -0.38
CA ALA A 75 6.08 -10.22 -1.66
C ALA A 75 7.44 -10.79 -2.12
N ARG A 76 7.81 -11.94 -1.56
CA ARG A 76 9.02 -12.68 -1.95
C ARG A 76 8.74 -13.53 -3.17
N SER A 77 9.11 -13.05 -4.35
CA SER A 77 8.91 -13.76 -5.60
C SER A 77 9.99 -13.40 -6.61
N GLN A 78 10.42 -14.38 -7.41
CA GLN A 78 11.31 -14.17 -8.56
C GLN A 78 10.68 -13.29 -9.65
N PHE A 79 9.35 -13.16 -9.65
CA PHE A 79 8.61 -12.30 -10.59
C PHE A 79 8.68 -10.80 -10.23
N GLY A 80 9.32 -10.45 -9.10
CA GLY A 80 9.63 -9.07 -8.72
C GLY A 80 8.41 -8.15 -8.65
N ARG A 81 8.57 -6.93 -9.17
CA ARG A 81 7.58 -5.85 -9.09
C ARG A 81 6.22 -6.23 -9.66
N ALA A 82 6.18 -6.89 -10.82
CA ALA A 82 4.93 -7.28 -11.48
C ALA A 82 4.06 -8.18 -10.58
N TYR A 83 4.69 -9.08 -9.83
CA TYR A 83 3.98 -9.93 -8.87
C TYR A 83 3.47 -9.13 -7.67
N ALA A 84 4.26 -8.18 -7.17
CA ALA A 84 3.83 -7.33 -6.06
C ALA A 84 2.64 -6.44 -6.45
N GLU A 85 2.64 -5.89 -7.67
CA GLU A 85 1.52 -5.14 -8.24
C GLU A 85 0.28 -6.04 -8.42
N ALA A 86 0.44 -7.24 -8.96
CA ALA A 86 -0.67 -8.19 -9.10
C ALA A 86 -1.27 -8.59 -7.74
N LEU A 87 -0.43 -8.80 -6.73
CA LEU A 87 -0.87 -9.05 -5.36
C LEU A 87 -1.65 -7.85 -4.79
N THR A 88 -1.18 -6.63 -5.06
CA THR A 88 -1.85 -5.39 -4.65
C THR A 88 -3.22 -5.27 -5.30
N SER A 89 -3.34 -5.51 -6.62
CA SER A 89 -4.62 -5.57 -7.34
C SER A 89 -5.55 -6.62 -6.75
N SER A 90 -5.08 -7.85 -6.51
CA SER A 90 -5.89 -8.91 -5.90
C SER A 90 -6.42 -8.53 -4.51
N TRP A 91 -5.68 -7.74 -3.76
CA TRP A 91 -6.11 -7.22 -2.47
C TRP A 91 -7.19 -6.14 -2.59
N LEU A 92 -7.04 -5.23 -3.56
CA LEU A 92 -8.06 -4.24 -3.88
C LEU A 92 -9.35 -4.93 -4.31
N ASP A 93 -9.28 -5.91 -5.22
CA ASP A 93 -10.45 -6.67 -5.68
C ASP A 93 -11.18 -7.35 -4.51
N ARG A 94 -10.43 -7.94 -3.57
CA ARG A 94 -10.99 -8.56 -2.35
C ARG A 94 -11.65 -7.53 -1.43
N MET A 95 -11.06 -6.35 -1.26
CA MET A 95 -11.64 -5.29 -0.46
C MET A 95 -12.89 -4.70 -1.11
N GLU A 96 -12.89 -4.52 -2.43
CA GLU A 96 -14.05 -4.07 -3.19
C GLU A 96 -15.21 -5.07 -3.12
N ALA A 97 -14.90 -6.38 -3.19
CA ALA A 97 -15.89 -7.43 -2.97
C ALA A 97 -16.47 -7.42 -1.54
N ASP A 98 -15.71 -6.98 -0.53
CA ASP A 98 -16.18 -6.72 0.84
C ASP A 98 -16.86 -5.32 0.99
N GLY A 99 -17.09 -4.61 -0.12
CA GLY A 99 -17.82 -3.35 -0.13
C GLY A 99 -17.01 -2.11 0.27
N TRP A 100 -15.68 -2.21 0.33
CA TRP A 100 -14.82 -1.03 0.34
C TRP A 100 -14.81 -0.38 -1.05
N ARG A 101 -14.55 0.93 -1.11
CA ARG A 101 -14.44 1.67 -2.38
C ARG A 101 -13.21 2.54 -2.35
N VAL A 102 -12.43 2.51 -3.43
CA VAL A 102 -11.29 3.42 -3.61
C VAL A 102 -11.84 4.86 -3.69
N THR A 103 -11.37 5.72 -2.80
CA THR A 103 -11.69 7.15 -2.78
C THR A 103 -10.56 8.00 -3.34
N TRP A 104 -9.33 7.53 -3.20
CA TRP A 104 -8.14 8.19 -3.73
C TRP A 104 -7.04 7.17 -4.01
N GLN A 105 -6.22 7.44 -5.03
CA GLN A 105 -5.01 6.66 -5.30
C GLN A 105 -3.92 7.52 -5.92
N ALA A 106 -2.67 7.18 -5.62
CA ALA A 106 -1.49 7.65 -6.31
C ALA A 106 -0.57 6.48 -6.66
N ARG A 107 0.09 6.57 -7.81
CA ARG A 107 1.11 5.63 -8.27
C ARG A 107 2.28 6.42 -8.80
N ARG A 108 3.50 5.93 -8.58
CA ARG A 108 4.71 6.57 -9.08
C ARG A 108 4.74 6.48 -10.62
N GLU A 109 4.92 7.62 -11.31
CA GLU A 109 5.02 7.68 -12.78
C GLU A 109 6.33 7.07 -13.31
N GLY A 110 6.31 6.56 -14.55
CA GLY A 110 7.46 5.91 -15.21
C GLY A 110 7.45 4.38 -15.19
N LEU A 111 6.35 3.77 -14.75
CA LEU A 111 6.15 2.32 -14.70
C LEU A 111 5.25 1.85 -15.86
N PRO A 112 5.67 0.88 -16.68
CA PRO A 112 4.88 0.43 -17.82
C PRO A 112 3.56 -0.17 -17.35
N SER A 113 2.45 0.38 -17.84
CA SER A 113 1.09 -0.04 -17.49
C SER A 113 0.69 -1.42 -18.05
N ARG A 114 1.52 -2.03 -18.91
CA ARG A 114 1.39 -3.41 -19.39
C ARG A 114 2.75 -3.95 -19.80
N LEU A 115 3.02 -5.21 -19.49
CA LEU A 115 4.04 -5.99 -20.21
C LEU A 115 3.66 -5.98 -21.70
N PRO A 116 4.61 -5.78 -22.63
CA PRO A 116 4.32 -5.97 -24.05
C PRO A 116 3.86 -7.42 -24.23
N VAL A 117 2.67 -7.59 -24.81
CA VAL A 117 2.29 -8.87 -25.40
C VAL A 117 3.29 -9.11 -26.52
N ALA A 118 4.12 -10.15 -26.38
CA ALA A 118 4.99 -10.59 -27.45
C ALA A 118 4.11 -10.94 -28.67
N ALA A 119 4.48 -10.37 -29.82
CA ALA A 119 3.83 -10.57 -31.10
C ALA A 119 3.89 -12.02 -31.59
#